data_AF-A0A3N5ZEM6-F1
#
_entry.id   AF-A0A3N5ZEM6-F1
#
_cell.length_a   1.000
_cell.length_b   1.000
_cell.length_c   1.000
_cell.angle_alpha   90.00
_cell.angle_beta   90.00
_cell.angle_gamma   90.00
#
_symmetry.space_group_name_H-M   'P 1'
#
loop_
_entity.id
_entity.type
_entity.pdbx_description
1 polymer ?
#
loop_
_entity_poly.entity_id
_entity_poly.type
_entity_poly.pdbx_seq_one_letter_code
_entity_poly.pdbx_strand_id
1 'polypeptide(L)'
;MNHIEDELKEALRRKDAPDSLLPNVMARLPVASRTTPASRKDRLAAWLRSPWFHWATAACAVCLVLIVAGLYFQVIGPETSRRIAGMPEGPGQSQLEQGQKAKQDLLLALHIASEKLNDARRAVNDIQN
;
A
#
# COMPACT_ATOMS: atom_id res chain seq x y z
N MET A 1 53.43 24.04 16.19
CA MET A 1 53.03 23.27 17.38
C MET A 1 51.74 23.87 17.88
N ASN A 2 50.70 23.03 17.99
CA ASN A 2 49.31 23.46 17.95
C ASN A 2 48.80 23.75 19.36
N HIS A 3 48.58 25.03 19.65
CA HIS A 3 48.02 25.56 20.90
C HIS A 3 46.74 24.85 21.36
N ILE A 4 45.90 24.42 20.41
CA ILE A 4 44.64 23.69 20.64
C ILE A 4 44.90 22.33 21.30
N GLU A 5 46.01 21.68 20.97
CA GLU A 5 46.38 20.36 21.48
C GLU A 5 46.82 20.45 22.94
N ASP A 6 47.49 21.54 23.31
CA ASP A 6 47.88 21.84 24.69
C ASP A 6 46.67 22.20 25.55
N GLU A 7 45.72 22.98 25.03
CA GLU A 7 44.47 23.30 25.74
C GLU A 7 43.60 22.06 25.97
N LEU A 8 43.51 21.17 24.98
CA LEU A 8 42.74 19.92 25.12
C LEU A 8 43.39 19.00 26.14
N LYS A 9 44.72 18.93 26.15
CA LYS A 9 45.50 18.10 27.07
C LYS A 9 45.42 18.62 28.51
N GLU A 10 45.35 19.94 28.70
CA GLU A 10 45.11 20.56 30.00
C GLU A 10 43.66 20.37 30.46
N ALA A 11 42.68 20.44 29.56
CA ALA A 11 41.27 20.21 29.89
C ALA A 11 40.94 18.74 30.18
N LEU A 12 41.60 17.80 29.51
CA LEU A 12 41.51 16.36 29.76
C LEU A 12 42.41 15.89 30.90
N ARG A 13 43.26 16.76 31.45
CA ARG A 13 44.09 16.45 32.61
C ARG A 13 43.17 16.17 33.77
N ARG A 14 43.02 14.89 34.07
CA ARG A 14 42.10 14.33 35.05
C ARG A 14 42.37 14.99 36.39
N LYS A 15 41.48 15.89 36.80
CA LYS A 15 41.49 16.49 38.13
C LYS A 15 41.07 15.39 39.10
N ASP A 16 42.02 14.92 39.92
CA ASP A 16 41.75 13.92 40.93
C ASP A 16 40.54 14.34 41.77
N ALA A 17 39.60 13.41 41.91
CA ALA A 17 38.36 13.66 42.64
C ALA A 17 38.73 13.95 44.10
N PRO A 18 38.29 15.09 44.68
CA PRO A 18 38.65 15.43 46.05
C PRO A 18 38.17 14.34 47.02
N ASP A 19 39.06 13.89 47.91
CA ASP A 19 38.84 12.80 48.87
C ASP A 19 37.63 13.02 49.80
N SER A 20 37.14 14.27 49.87
CA SER A 20 35.96 14.66 50.63
C SER A 20 34.62 14.33 49.96
N LEU A 21 34.60 13.93 48.68
CA LEU A 21 33.37 13.57 47.97
C LEU A 21 32.88 12.16 48.33
N LEU A 22 33.80 11.21 48.53
CA LEU A 22 33.48 9.83 48.85
C LEU A 22 32.64 9.68 50.13
N PRO A 23 33.01 10.26 51.28
CA PRO A 23 32.22 10.09 52.50
C PRO A 23 30.87 10.80 52.42
N ASN A 24 30.78 11.96 51.75
CA ASN A 24 29.55 12.74 51.68
C ASN A 24 28.53 12.15 50.68
N VAL A 25 29.00 11.49 49.61
CA VAL A 25 28.17 10.72 48.68
C VAL A 25 27.74 9.39 49.29
N MET A 26 28.63 8.70 50.00
CA MET A 26 28.29 7.46 50.73
C MET A 26 27.29 7.72 51.86
N ALA A 27 27.41 8.84 52.59
CA ALA A 27 26.46 9.23 53.64
C ALA A 27 25.09 9.67 53.09
N ARG A 28 25.02 10.11 51.82
CA ARG A 28 23.78 10.51 51.13
C ARG A 28 23.13 9.39 50.33
N LEU A 29 23.67 8.17 50.35
CA LEU A 29 22.96 7.00 49.87
C LEU A 29 22.09 6.49 51.02
N PRO A 30 20.80 6.87 51.11
CA PRO A 30 19.91 6.14 51.99
C PRO A 30 19.95 4.68 51.57
N VAL A 31 19.74 3.78 52.53
CA VAL A 31 19.36 2.39 52.31
C VAL A 31 18.02 2.40 51.56
N ALA A 32 18.07 2.75 50.28
CA ALA A 32 16.96 2.71 49.36
C ALA A 32 16.80 1.26 48.98
N SER A 33 15.90 0.61 49.69
CA SER A 33 14.91 -0.32 49.16
C SER A 33 15.26 -0.86 47.78
N ARG A 34 15.44 -2.18 47.68
CA ARG A 34 15.31 -2.93 46.44
C ARG A 34 13.99 -2.58 45.75
N THR A 35 13.99 -1.53 44.96
CA THR A 35 13.00 -1.26 43.93
C THR A 35 13.83 -1.26 42.67
N THR A 36 13.86 -2.42 42.02
CA THR A 36 14.43 -2.56 40.68
C THR A 36 13.94 -1.39 39.84
N PRO A 37 14.83 -0.56 39.27
CA PRO A 37 14.39 0.48 38.36
C PRO A 37 13.72 -0.24 37.21
N ALA A 38 12.40 -0.09 37.10
CA ALA A 38 11.65 -0.58 35.96
C ALA A 38 12.39 -0.08 34.72
N SER A 39 12.95 -1.02 33.97
CA SER A 39 13.83 -0.73 32.87
C SER A 39 13.08 0.17 31.90
N ARG A 40 13.75 1.07 31.18
CA ARG A 40 13.10 1.82 30.08
C ARG A 40 12.34 0.87 29.15
N LYS A 41 12.84 -0.37 29.02
CA LYS A 41 12.20 -1.47 28.28
C LYS A 41 10.86 -1.89 28.89
N ASP A 42 10.73 -1.91 30.22
CA ASP A 42 9.48 -2.27 30.91
C ASP A 42 8.42 -1.17 30.79
N ARG A 43 8.83 0.11 30.82
CA ARG A 43 7.91 1.23 30.54
C ARG A 43 7.43 1.24 29.10
N LEU A 44 8.30 0.93 28.14
CA LEU A 44 7.93 0.80 26.72
C LEU A 44 7.04 -0.42 26.49
N ALA A 45 7.34 -1.55 27.13
CA ALA A 45 6.51 -2.75 27.05
C ALA A 45 5.11 -2.49 27.62
N ALA A 46 4.99 -1.77 28.74
CA ALA A 46 3.70 -1.38 29.31
C ALA A 46 2.93 -0.41 28.39
N TRP A 47 3.63 0.50 27.69
CA TRP A 47 3.00 1.41 26.72
C TRP A 47 2.50 0.68 25.47
N LEU A 48 3.28 -0.26 24.93
CA LEU A 48 2.88 -1.11 23.79
C LEU A 48 1.75 -2.08 24.14
N ARG A 49 1.61 -2.46 25.42
CA ARG A 49 0.55 -3.35 25.89
C ARG A 49 -0.78 -2.63 26.13
N SER A 50 -0.84 -1.33 25.80
CA SER A 50 -2.09 -0.57 25.82
C SER A 50 -3.08 -1.17 24.82
N PRO A 51 -4.34 -1.44 25.22
CA PRO A 51 -5.33 -2.12 24.39
C PRO A 51 -5.71 -1.37 23.11
N TRP A 52 -5.31 -0.10 22.99
CA TRP A 52 -5.40 0.67 21.75
C TRP A 52 -4.48 0.15 20.63
N PHE A 53 -3.33 -0.43 20.98
CA PHE A 53 -2.41 -0.99 19.99
C PHE A 53 -2.94 -2.26 19.32
N HIS A 54 -3.90 -2.97 19.92
CA HIS A 54 -4.53 -4.12 19.27
C HIS A 54 -5.30 -3.72 18.01
N TRP A 55 -5.92 -2.54 18.00
CA TRP A 55 -6.60 -2.00 16.82
C TRP A 55 -5.60 -1.52 15.76
N ALA A 56 -4.50 -0.88 16.18
CA ALA A 56 -3.45 -0.43 15.27
C ALA A 56 -2.70 -1.61 14.61
N THR A 57 -2.43 -2.68 15.37
CA THR A 57 -1.80 -3.90 14.81
C THR A 57 -2.73 -4.65 13.87
N ALA A 58 -4.03 -4.74 14.17
CA ALA A 58 -5.01 -5.29 13.24
C ALA A 58 -5.07 -4.49 11.92
N ALA A 59 -5.09 -3.15 12.00
CA ALA A 59 -5.11 -2.29 10.83
C ALA A 59 -3.82 -2.41 9.98
N CYS A 60 -2.65 -2.44 10.63
CA CYS A 60 -1.37 -2.65 9.91
C CYS A 60 -1.29 -4.04 9.27
N ALA A 61 -1.77 -5.09 9.94
CA ALA A 61 -1.79 -6.43 9.38
C ALA A 61 -2.68 -6.51 8.14
N VAL A 62 -3.88 -5.93 8.18
CA VAL A 62 -4.78 -5.85 7.02
C VAL A 62 -4.13 -5.03 5.89
N CYS A 63 -3.51 -3.90 6.20
CA CYS A 63 -2.84 -3.06 5.20
C CYS A 63 -1.67 -3.80 4.51
N LEU A 64 -0.84 -4.51 5.27
CA LEU A 64 0.24 -5.33 4.71
C LEU A 64 -0.29 -6.48 3.85
N VAL A 65 -1.35 -7.17 4.28
CA VAL A 65 -1.99 -8.21 3.48
C VAL A 65 -2.53 -7.63 2.16
N LEU A 66 -3.15 -6.45 2.19
CA LEU A 66 -3.64 -5.78 0.98
C LEU A 66 -2.52 -5.36 0.04
N ILE A 67 -1.40 -4.84 0.56
CA ILE A 67 -0.25 -4.45 -0.25
C ILE A 67 0.40 -5.68 -0.89
N VAL A 68 0.62 -6.74 -0.09
CA VAL A 68 1.21 -8.00 -0.59
C VAL A 68 0.28 -8.66 -1.59
N ALA A 69 -1.02 -8.76 -1.30
CA ALA A 69 -2.01 -9.28 -2.24
C ALA A 69 -2.07 -8.44 -3.51
N GLY A 70 -2.10 -7.11 -3.40
CA GLY A 70 -2.10 -6.19 -4.54
C GLY A 70 -0.88 -6.38 -5.44
N LEU A 71 0.32 -6.43 -4.85
CA LEU A 71 1.56 -6.72 -5.58
C LEU A 71 1.54 -8.12 -6.21
N TYR A 72 1.05 -9.13 -5.50
CA TYR A 72 0.94 -10.49 -6.02
C TYR A 72 -0.05 -10.58 -7.19
N PHE A 73 -1.18 -9.89 -7.11
CA PHE A 73 -2.15 -9.78 -8.21
C PHE A 73 -1.56 -9.03 -9.41
N GLN A 74 -0.77 -7.99 -9.19
CA GLN A 74 -0.14 -7.22 -10.27
C GLN A 74 0.96 -7.99 -11.01
N VAL A 75 1.72 -8.81 -10.29
CA VAL A 75 2.89 -9.51 -10.84
C VAL A 75 2.56 -10.92 -11.34
N ILE A 76 1.60 -11.62 -10.71
CA ILE A 76 1.32 -13.05 -10.96
C ILE A 76 -0.11 -13.29 -11.49
N GLY A 77 -1.02 -12.32 -11.37
CA GLY A 77 -2.45 -12.55 -11.57
C GLY A 77 -3.13 -11.83 -12.74
N PRO A 78 -2.71 -11.95 -14.02
CA PRO A 78 -3.59 -11.58 -15.12
C PRO A 78 -4.74 -12.59 -15.33
N GLU A 79 -4.68 -13.79 -14.74
CA GLU A 79 -5.60 -14.90 -15.06
C GLU A 79 -6.78 -15.06 -14.07
N THR A 80 -6.64 -14.63 -12.80
CA THR A 80 -7.60 -14.96 -11.72
C THR A 80 -8.61 -13.86 -11.37
N SER A 81 -8.39 -12.60 -11.76
CA SER A 81 -9.34 -11.50 -11.50
C SER A 81 -10.66 -11.64 -12.27
N ARG A 82 -10.73 -12.51 -13.28
CA ARG A 82 -11.95 -12.76 -14.07
C ARG A 82 -13.07 -13.52 -13.35
N ARG A 83 -12.82 -14.11 -12.17
CA ARG A 83 -13.81 -14.97 -11.50
C ARG A 83 -14.48 -14.38 -10.25
N ILE A 84 -13.94 -13.32 -9.67
CA ILE A 84 -14.44 -12.76 -8.40
C ILE A 84 -15.11 -11.38 -8.58
N ALA A 85 -14.84 -10.68 -9.68
CA ALA A 85 -15.62 -9.52 -10.10
C ALA A 85 -16.94 -9.97 -10.75
N GLY A 86 -17.88 -10.46 -9.94
CA GLY A 86 -19.29 -10.66 -10.33
C GLY A 86 -20.07 -9.34 -10.51
N MET A 87 -19.41 -8.30 -11.02
CA MET A 87 -20.08 -7.13 -11.60
C MET A 87 -19.99 -7.26 -13.12
N PRO A 88 -21.04 -6.86 -13.87
CA PRO A 88 -20.95 -6.78 -15.32
C PRO A 88 -19.97 -5.67 -15.69
N GLU A 89 -18.68 -6.03 -15.79
CA GLU A 89 -17.68 -5.19 -16.40
C GLU A 89 -18.08 -4.96 -17.86
N GLY A 90 -18.12 -3.70 -18.26
CA GLY A 90 -18.47 -3.28 -19.61
C GLY A 90 -17.62 -3.99 -20.66
N PRO A 91 -18.09 -4.05 -21.92
CA PRO A 91 -17.50 -4.88 -22.95
C PRO A 91 -16.02 -4.56 -23.12
N GLY A 92 -15.17 -5.49 -22.68
CA GLY A 92 -13.73 -5.42 -22.89
C GLY A 92 -13.44 -5.18 -24.37
N GLN A 93 -12.39 -4.44 -24.67
CA GLN A 93 -12.09 -3.91 -26.00
C GLN A 93 -12.08 -4.98 -27.12
N SER A 94 -11.82 -6.25 -26.80
CA SER A 94 -11.95 -7.37 -27.74
C SER A 94 -13.39 -7.68 -28.17
N GLN A 95 -14.40 -7.43 -27.32
CA GLN A 95 -15.83 -7.48 -27.68
C GLN A 95 -16.25 -6.27 -28.52
N LEU A 96 -15.59 -5.12 -28.35
CA LEU A 96 -15.86 -3.93 -29.17
C LEU A 96 -15.40 -4.15 -30.62
N GLU A 97 -14.22 -4.75 -30.82
CA GLU A 97 -13.75 -5.08 -32.17
C GLU A 97 -14.66 -6.11 -32.87
N GLN A 98 -15.08 -7.15 -32.14
CA GLN A 98 -16.02 -8.14 -32.68
C GLN A 98 -17.41 -7.55 -32.93
N GLY A 99 -17.90 -6.68 -32.05
CA GLY A 99 -19.17 -5.97 -32.21
C GLY A 99 -19.16 -4.98 -33.38
N GLN A 100 -18.02 -4.34 -33.64
CA GLN A 100 -17.86 -3.44 -34.79
C GLN A 100 -17.85 -4.20 -36.12
N LYS A 101 -17.18 -5.36 -36.19
CA LYS A 101 -17.23 -6.21 -37.39
C LYS A 101 -18.65 -6.73 -37.66
N ALA A 102 -19.31 -7.26 -36.63
CA ALA A 102 -20.69 -7.73 -36.76
C ALA A 102 -21.65 -6.61 -37.22
N LYS A 103 -21.44 -5.38 -36.74
CA LYS A 103 -22.23 -4.20 -37.17
C LYS A 103 -21.99 -3.86 -38.65
N GLN A 104 -20.74 -3.91 -39.11
CA GLN A 104 -20.41 -3.65 -40.51
C GLN A 104 -21.07 -4.68 -41.44
N ASP A 105 -20.97 -5.96 -41.08
CA ASP A 105 -21.57 -7.05 -41.86
C ASP A 105 -23.10 -6.92 -41.93
N LEU A 106 -23.76 -6.56 -40.82
CA LEU A 106 -25.20 -6.35 -40.78
C LEU A 106 -25.64 -5.15 -41.63
N LEU A 107 -24.90 -4.05 -41.59
CA LEU A 107 -25.20 -2.87 -42.40
C LEU A 107 -25.04 -3.16 -43.90
N LEU A 108 -24.03 -3.95 -44.28
CA LEU A 108 -23.84 -4.39 -45.66
C LEU A 108 -25.01 -5.27 -46.12
N ALA A 109 -25.40 -6.25 -45.31
CA ALA A 109 -26.52 -7.14 -45.60
C ALA A 109 -27.84 -6.36 -45.73
N LEU A 110 -28.08 -5.40 -44.83
CA LEU A 110 -29.27 -4.54 -44.88
C LEU A 110 -29.29 -3.66 -46.13
N HIS A 111 -28.13 -3.13 -46.54
CA HIS A 111 -28.01 -2.33 -47.74
C HIS A 111 -28.37 -3.13 -49.00
N ILE A 112 -27.78 -4.33 -49.15
CA ILE A 112 -28.07 -5.24 -50.27
C ILE A 112 -29.56 -5.64 -50.28
N ALA A 113 -30.12 -5.94 -49.11
CA ALA A 113 -31.54 -6.27 -49.00
C ALA A 113 -32.43 -5.09 -49.40
N SER A 114 -32.05 -3.86 -49.04
CA SER A 114 -32.77 -2.64 -49.43
C SER A 114 -32.71 -2.40 -50.93
N GLU A 115 -31.55 -2.59 -51.56
CA GLU A 115 -31.41 -2.50 -53.03
C GLU A 115 -32.30 -3.53 -53.73
N LYS A 116 -32.26 -4.80 -53.30
CA LYS A 116 -33.09 -5.87 -53.86
C LYS A 116 -34.59 -5.61 -53.72
N LEU A 117 -35.00 -5.06 -52.57
CA LEU A 117 -36.39 -4.67 -52.35
C LEU A 117 -36.82 -3.54 -53.31
N ASN A 118 -35.93 -2.57 -53.54
CA ASN A 118 -36.21 -1.46 -54.44
C ASN A 118 -36.29 -1.91 -55.90
N ASP A 119 -35.42 -2.82 -56.32
CA ASP A 119 -35.46 -3.43 -57.66
C ASP A 119 -36.76 -4.21 -57.87
N ALA A 120 -37.17 -5.03 -56.89
CA ALA A 120 -38.43 -5.75 -56.94
C ALA A 120 -39.64 -4.79 -57.01
N ARG A 121 -39.59 -3.69 -56.26
CA ARG A 121 -40.65 -2.66 -56.28
C ARG A 121 -40.74 -1.96 -57.64
N ARG A 122 -39.61 -1.67 -58.28
CA ARG A 122 -39.59 -1.10 -59.64
C ARG A 122 -40.21 -2.06 -60.65
N ALA A 123 -39.80 -3.34 -60.63
CA ALA A 123 -40.35 -4.35 -61.53
C ALA A 123 -41.87 -4.52 -61.36
N VAL A 124 -42.39 -4.45 -60.13
CA VAL A 124 -43.84 -4.49 -59.88
C VAL A 124 -44.55 -3.25 -60.42
N ASN A 125 -43.98 -2.06 -60.20
CA ASN A 125 -44.54 -0.81 -60.73
C ASN A 125 -44.55 -0.78 -62.27
N ASP A 126 -43.52 -1.31 -62.91
CA ASP A 126 -43.42 -1.41 -64.37
C ASP A 126 -44.46 -2.38 -64.97
N ILE A 127 -44.99 -3.32 -64.19
CA ILE A 127 -46.06 -4.24 -64.62
C ILE A 127 -47.46 -3.61 -64.41
N GLN A 128 -47.60 -2.67 -63.46
CA GLN A 128 -48.88 -2.01 -63.17
C GLN A 128 -49.17 -0.80 -64.07
N ASN A 129 -48.18 -0.33 -64.84
CA ASN A 129 -48.28 0.76 -65.80
C ASN A 129 -48.33 0.22 -67.23
#